data_AF-X1B4G5-F1
#
_entry.id   AF-X1B4G5-F1
#
_cell.length_a   1.000
_cell.length_b   1.000
_cell.length_c   1.000
_cell.angle_alpha   90.00
_cell.angle_beta   90.00
_cell.angle_gamma   90.00
#
_symmetry.space_group_name_H-M   'P 1'
#
loop_
_entity.id
_entity.type
_entity.pdbx_description
1 polymer ?
#
loop_
_entity_poly.entity_id
_entity_poly.type
_entity_poly.pdbx_seq_one_letter_code
_entity_poly.pdbx_strand_id
1 'polypeptide(L)'
;MDCRGHGKSDKPHEDSNYGQKMTDDVIKLMDHLSIEKANFLGYSMGAYMTFRLLLSRPELFISAILGGFVLSFIQDEKARSIYRENTMRRVEAFRAESIDDVKDPMAHAFRQFAELGGNDLKALAAVTAGLLQERSEIMESPKQLKETLKKIETPVMTVVASNELIPGDKTLIAQIVPNACHFQIQGKDHLTVVPDPKFHMVVKAFLGYINKK
;
A
#
# COMPACT_ATOMS: atom_id res chain seq x y z
N MET A 1 -4.74 5.55 13.41
CA MET A 1 -3.88 6.74 13.19
C MET A 1 -4.20 7.32 11.83
N ASP A 2 -4.19 8.64 11.70
CA ASP A 2 -4.10 9.26 10.38
C ASP A 2 -2.63 9.24 9.96
N CYS A 3 -2.33 8.80 8.74
CA CYS A 3 -0.96 8.83 8.24
C CYS A 3 -0.49 10.28 8.08
N ARG A 4 0.80 10.56 8.28
CA ARG A 4 1.37 11.85 7.86
C ARG A 4 0.96 12.17 6.42
N GLY A 5 0.68 13.44 6.14
CA GLY A 5 0.12 13.90 4.87
C GLY A 5 -1.40 13.69 4.71
N HIS A 6 -2.08 13.10 5.71
CA HIS A 6 -3.52 12.77 5.64
C HIS A 6 -4.26 13.17 6.93
N GLY A 7 -5.59 13.35 6.79
CA GLY A 7 -6.49 13.52 7.94
C GLY A 7 -6.07 14.64 8.87
N LYS A 8 -6.02 14.36 10.17
CA LYS A 8 -5.62 15.30 11.23
C LYS A 8 -4.13 15.29 11.55
N SER A 9 -3.35 14.41 10.94
CA SER A 9 -1.90 14.38 11.12
C SER A 9 -1.22 15.52 10.36
N ASP A 10 0.03 15.80 10.74
CA ASP A 10 0.88 16.80 10.11
C ASP A 10 1.08 16.51 8.61
N LYS A 11 1.21 17.58 7.84
CA LYS A 11 1.26 17.56 6.37
C LYS A 11 2.49 18.32 5.86
N PRO A 12 3.72 17.87 6.17
CA PRO A 12 4.92 18.51 5.66
C PRO A 12 4.93 18.47 4.11
N HIS A 13 5.48 19.48 3.44
CA HIS A 13 5.43 19.55 1.97
C HIS A 13 6.71 19.08 1.27
N GLU A 14 7.73 18.67 2.03
CA GLU A 14 8.96 18.13 1.47
C GLU A 14 8.87 16.61 1.24
N ASP A 15 9.24 16.15 0.04
CA ASP A 15 9.23 14.73 -0.35
C ASP A 15 10.03 13.85 0.63
N SER A 16 11.14 14.38 1.16
CA SER A 16 12.02 13.72 2.14
C SER A 16 11.37 13.48 3.52
N ASN A 17 10.16 14.00 3.75
CA ASN A 17 9.38 13.73 4.96
C ASN A 17 8.47 12.49 4.84
N TYR A 18 8.48 11.79 3.70
CA TYR A 18 7.65 10.61 3.45
C TYR A 18 8.51 9.37 3.14
N GLY A 19 7.90 8.25 2.78
CA GLY A 19 8.60 6.96 2.64
C GLY A 19 8.85 6.31 3.99
N GLN A 20 10.11 5.96 4.30
CA GLN A 20 10.53 5.28 5.53
C GLN A 20 10.01 5.98 6.80
N LYS A 21 9.97 7.32 6.81
CA LYS A 21 9.47 8.07 7.97
C LYS A 21 7.98 7.77 8.28
N MET A 22 7.19 7.33 7.29
CA MET A 22 5.79 6.93 7.50
C MET A 22 5.67 5.59 8.22
N THR A 23 6.55 4.63 7.92
CA THR A 23 6.60 3.35 8.63
C THR A 23 7.20 3.53 10.02
N ASP A 24 8.18 4.42 10.18
CA ASP A 24 8.72 4.78 11.49
C ASP A 24 7.66 5.40 12.42
N ASP A 25 6.67 6.15 11.90
CA ASP A 25 5.56 6.66 12.72
C ASP A 25 4.70 5.53 13.29
N VAL A 26 4.52 4.46 12.54
CA VAL A 26 3.77 3.28 13.02
C VAL A 26 4.51 2.65 14.19
N ILE A 27 5.83 2.48 14.07
CA ILE A 27 6.69 1.93 15.14
C ILE A 27 6.62 2.85 16.38
N LYS A 28 6.83 4.16 16.21
CA LYS A 28 6.77 5.12 17.32
C LYS A 28 5.42 5.15 18.01
N LEU A 29 4.33 5.00 17.25
CA LEU A 29 2.99 4.93 17.81
C LEU A 29 2.78 3.63 18.59
N MET A 30 3.27 2.50 18.08
CA MET A 30 3.23 1.23 18.81
C MET A 30 4.00 1.34 20.13
N ASP A 31 5.20 1.91 20.12
CA ASP A 31 6.01 2.14 21.31
C ASP A 31 5.26 3.04 22.32
N HIS A 32 4.69 4.16 21.84
CA HIS A 32 3.91 5.07 22.68
C HIS A 32 2.70 4.39 23.33
N LEU A 33 2.04 3.49 22.61
CA LEU A 33 0.89 2.72 23.10
C LEU A 33 1.29 1.43 23.83
N SER A 34 2.59 1.16 23.96
CA SER A 34 3.12 -0.09 24.55
C SER A 34 2.59 -1.36 23.86
N ILE A 35 2.47 -1.34 22.53
CA ILE A 35 2.05 -2.48 21.70
C ILE A 35 3.30 -3.15 21.14
N GLU A 36 3.63 -4.35 21.64
CA GLU A 36 4.80 -5.10 21.16
C GLU A 36 4.55 -5.73 19.78
N LYS A 37 3.37 -6.35 19.59
CA LYS A 37 2.98 -7.00 18.34
C LYS A 37 1.53 -6.72 18.00
N ALA A 38 1.19 -6.65 16.71
CA ALA A 38 -0.17 -6.41 16.26
C ALA A 38 -0.53 -7.21 14.99
N ASN A 39 -1.84 -7.36 14.75
CA ASN A 39 -2.35 -7.70 13.43
C ASN A 39 -2.41 -6.42 12.58
N PHE A 40 -1.79 -6.43 11.40
CA PHE A 40 -1.80 -5.27 10.51
C PHE A 40 -2.76 -5.49 9.35
N LEU A 41 -3.63 -4.52 9.11
CA LEU A 41 -4.40 -4.44 7.86
C LEU A 41 -4.06 -3.12 7.17
N GLY A 42 -3.36 -3.24 6.05
CA GLY A 42 -3.10 -2.13 5.15
C GLY A 42 -3.94 -2.27 3.89
N TYR A 43 -4.44 -1.14 3.37
CA TYR A 43 -5.14 -1.09 2.08
C TYR A 43 -4.49 -0.05 1.16
N SER A 44 -4.25 -0.40 -0.10
CA SER A 44 -3.62 0.47 -1.11
C SER A 44 -2.27 1.02 -0.62
N MET A 45 -2.13 2.34 -0.40
CA MET A 45 -0.95 2.94 0.23
C MET A 45 -0.61 2.28 1.57
N GLY A 46 -1.62 2.03 2.41
CA GLY A 46 -1.43 1.37 3.70
C GLY A 46 -0.91 -0.06 3.54
N ALA A 47 -1.33 -0.77 2.49
CA ALA A 47 -0.82 -2.12 2.20
C ALA A 47 0.67 -2.09 1.82
N TYR A 48 1.10 -1.08 1.06
CA TYR A 48 2.51 -0.88 0.78
C TYR A 48 3.32 -0.60 2.06
N MET A 49 2.82 0.29 2.93
CA MET A 49 3.46 0.57 4.23
C MET A 49 3.53 -0.69 5.12
N THR A 50 2.44 -1.46 5.19
CA THR A 50 2.40 -2.74 5.91
C THR A 50 3.40 -3.73 5.33
N PHE A 51 3.48 -3.85 4.00
CA PHE A 51 4.44 -4.71 3.32
C PHE A 51 5.89 -4.29 3.61
N ARG A 52 6.18 -2.99 3.59
CA ARG A 52 7.50 -2.45 3.96
C ARG A 52 7.90 -2.84 5.38
N LEU A 53 7.00 -2.59 6.33
CA LEU A 53 7.26 -2.87 7.73
C LEU A 53 7.40 -4.38 7.96
N LEU A 54 6.66 -5.22 7.24
CA LEU A 54 6.80 -6.68 7.30
C LEU A 54 8.17 -7.16 6.83
N LEU A 55 8.73 -6.53 5.80
CA LEU A 55 10.06 -6.89 5.30
C LEU A 55 11.19 -6.46 6.25
N SER A 56 11.04 -5.32 6.94
CA SER A 56 12.10 -4.75 7.78
C SER A 56 12.00 -5.10 9.26
N ARG A 57 10.79 -5.26 9.78
CA ARG A 57 10.47 -5.48 11.21
C ARG A 57 9.41 -6.58 11.39
N PRO A 58 9.62 -7.81 10.88
CA PRO A 58 8.62 -8.89 10.94
C PRO A 58 8.24 -9.28 12.37
N GLU A 59 9.11 -9.03 13.35
CA GLU A 59 8.86 -9.33 14.77
C GLU A 59 7.69 -8.53 15.38
N LEU A 60 7.31 -7.41 14.76
CA LEU A 60 6.15 -6.60 15.18
C LEU A 60 4.80 -7.24 14.79
N PHE A 61 4.80 -8.27 13.96
CA PHE A 61 3.58 -8.80 13.36
C PHE A 61 3.08 -10.07 14.03
N ILE A 62 1.78 -10.08 14.35
CA ILE A 62 1.01 -11.31 14.55
C ILE A 62 0.54 -11.86 13.20
N SER A 63 0.01 -10.99 12.34
CA SER A 63 -0.31 -11.29 10.94
C SER A 63 -0.37 -10.00 10.10
N ALA A 64 -0.33 -10.15 8.77
CA ALA A 64 -0.44 -9.05 7.83
C ALA A 64 -1.57 -9.29 6.81
N ILE A 65 -2.39 -8.27 6.57
CA ILE A 65 -3.40 -8.24 5.52
C ILE A 65 -3.03 -7.12 4.55
N LEU A 66 -2.79 -7.50 3.29
CA LEU A 66 -2.41 -6.60 2.21
C LEU A 66 -3.57 -6.46 1.21
N GLY A 67 -4.36 -5.39 1.38
CA GLY A 67 -5.52 -5.09 0.57
C GLY A 67 -5.21 -4.21 -0.64
N GLY A 68 -5.74 -4.54 -1.82
CA GLY A 68 -5.55 -3.73 -3.03
C GLY A 68 -4.07 -3.60 -3.43
N PHE A 69 -3.27 -4.63 -3.18
CA PHE A 69 -1.82 -4.62 -3.37
C PHE A 69 -1.38 -5.77 -4.28
N VAL A 70 -0.53 -5.45 -5.26
CA VAL A 70 0.05 -6.43 -6.21
C VAL A 70 1.55 -6.15 -6.38
N LEU A 71 2.36 -7.21 -6.33
CA LEU A 71 3.81 -7.16 -6.57
C LEU A 71 4.14 -7.25 -8.07
N SER A 72 3.49 -6.40 -8.87
CA SER A 72 3.55 -6.41 -10.33
C SER A 72 4.96 -6.21 -10.90
N PHE A 73 5.82 -5.54 -10.13
CA PHE A 73 7.16 -5.13 -10.51
C PHE A 73 8.23 -6.21 -10.34
N ILE A 74 7.93 -7.32 -9.64
CA ILE A 74 8.90 -8.43 -9.51
C ILE A 74 9.06 -9.19 -10.83
N GLN A 75 8.03 -9.18 -11.68
CA GLN A 75 7.96 -10.04 -12.85
C GLN A 75 8.29 -9.33 -14.17
N ASP A 76 8.22 -8.00 -14.23
CA ASP A 76 8.33 -7.26 -15.49
C ASP A 76 8.95 -5.87 -15.29
N GLU A 77 10.08 -5.62 -15.96
CA GLU A 77 10.75 -4.32 -16.00
C GLU A 77 9.92 -3.24 -16.69
N LYS A 78 9.14 -3.60 -17.70
CA LYS A 78 8.22 -2.68 -18.36
C LYS A 78 7.10 -2.27 -17.39
N ALA A 79 6.58 -3.20 -16.59
CA ALA A 79 5.62 -2.89 -15.54
C ALA A 79 6.21 -1.94 -14.47
N ARG A 80 7.52 -2.05 -14.16
CA ARG A 80 8.23 -1.10 -13.28
C ARG A 80 8.25 0.31 -13.88
N SER A 81 8.64 0.46 -15.15
CA SER A 81 8.68 1.77 -15.82
C SER A 81 7.29 2.40 -15.87
N ILE A 82 6.28 1.63 -16.31
CA ILE A 82 4.89 2.11 -16.40
C ILE A 82 4.38 2.56 -15.02
N TYR A 83 4.64 1.79 -13.96
CA TYR A 83 4.25 2.19 -12.60
C TYR A 83 4.92 3.50 -12.18
N ARG A 84 6.23 3.65 -12.45
CA ARG A 84 6.99 4.85 -12.13
C ARG A 84 6.44 6.06 -12.88
N GLU A 85 6.27 5.96 -14.19
CA GLU A 85 5.71 7.03 -15.03
C GLU A 85 4.30 7.44 -14.58
N ASN A 86 3.40 6.47 -14.35
CA ASN A 86 2.05 6.76 -13.86
C ASN A 86 2.06 7.38 -12.46
N THR A 87 3.05 7.06 -11.63
CA THR A 87 3.22 7.70 -10.32
C THR A 87 3.72 9.13 -10.45
N MET A 88 4.67 9.40 -11.35
CA MET A 88 5.13 10.76 -11.64
C MET A 88 4.02 11.64 -12.21
N ARG A 89 3.20 11.13 -13.13
CA ARG A 89 2.02 11.85 -13.64
C ARG A 89 1.05 12.24 -12.53
N ARG A 90 0.89 11.40 -11.49
CA ARG A 90 0.08 11.72 -10.31
C ARG A 90 0.72 12.81 -9.44
N VAL A 91 2.04 12.76 -9.23
CA VAL A 91 2.78 13.82 -8.53
C VAL A 91 2.61 15.16 -9.26
N GLU A 92 2.78 15.17 -10.59
CA GLU A 92 2.58 16.34 -11.44
C GLU A 92 1.14 16.86 -11.35
N ALA A 93 0.14 15.97 -11.39
CA ALA A 93 -1.27 16.34 -11.24
C ALA A 93 -1.58 17.00 -9.89
N PHE A 94 -0.97 16.54 -8.80
CA PHE A 94 -1.12 17.17 -7.49
C PHE A 94 -0.39 18.52 -7.39
N ARG A 95 0.70 18.71 -8.15
CA ARG A 95 1.47 19.97 -8.20
C ARG A 95 0.92 20.97 -9.21
N ALA A 96 0.08 20.54 -10.15
CA ALA A 96 -0.54 21.41 -11.15
C ALA A 96 -1.34 22.55 -10.50
N GLU A 97 -1.27 23.74 -11.09
CA GLU A 97 -2.02 24.92 -10.63
C GLU A 97 -3.52 24.71 -10.78
N SER A 98 -3.95 24.18 -11.94
CA SER A 98 -5.35 23.82 -12.22
C SER A 98 -5.51 22.34 -12.52
N ILE A 99 -6.66 21.78 -12.15
CA ILE A 99 -7.05 20.42 -12.56
C ILE A 99 -7.23 20.31 -14.08
N ASP A 100 -7.61 21.39 -14.76
CA ASP A 100 -7.81 21.44 -16.22
C ASP A 100 -6.51 21.20 -17.00
N ASP A 101 -5.36 21.41 -16.37
CA ASP A 101 -4.04 21.16 -16.97
C ASP A 101 -3.66 19.67 -16.94
N VAL A 102 -4.36 18.85 -16.14
CA VAL A 102 -4.07 17.43 -15.97
C VAL A 102 -4.71 16.61 -17.10
N LYS A 103 -3.91 16.24 -18.11
CA LYS A 103 -4.40 15.54 -19.31
C LYS A 103 -4.51 14.03 -19.17
N ASP A 104 -3.71 13.42 -18.29
CA ASP A 104 -3.79 11.99 -18.04
C ASP A 104 -5.10 11.67 -17.28
N PRO A 105 -6.01 10.85 -17.82
CA PRO A 105 -7.34 10.64 -17.22
C PRO A 105 -7.28 10.07 -15.81
N MET A 106 -6.31 9.19 -15.54
CA MET A 106 -6.14 8.58 -14.22
C MET A 106 -5.59 9.61 -13.23
N ALA A 107 -4.53 10.33 -13.59
CA ALA A 107 -3.97 11.38 -12.75
C ALA A 107 -4.98 12.49 -12.46
N HIS A 108 -5.80 12.86 -13.45
CA HIS A 108 -6.91 13.80 -13.29
C HIS A 108 -7.93 13.27 -12.29
N ALA A 109 -8.36 12.00 -12.39
CA ALA A 109 -9.27 11.39 -11.43
C ALA A 109 -8.70 11.36 -10.01
N PHE A 110 -7.40 11.07 -9.85
CA PHE A 110 -6.72 11.14 -8.54
C PHE A 110 -6.72 12.56 -7.97
N ARG A 111 -6.41 13.58 -8.79
CA ARG A 111 -6.46 14.98 -8.38
C ARG A 111 -7.88 15.39 -7.97
N GLN A 112 -8.88 15.07 -8.78
CA GLN A 112 -10.29 15.36 -8.50
C GLN A 112 -10.73 14.72 -7.17
N PHE A 113 -10.38 13.45 -6.96
CA PHE A 113 -10.70 12.75 -5.72
C PHE A 113 -10.04 13.41 -4.50
N ALA A 114 -8.78 13.83 -4.63
CA ALA A 114 -8.08 14.52 -3.56
C ALA A 114 -8.75 15.84 -3.18
N GLU A 115 -9.16 16.65 -4.17
CA GLU A 115 -9.85 17.93 -3.95
C GLU A 115 -11.23 17.73 -3.31
N LEU A 116 -12.03 16.79 -3.82
CA LEU A 116 -13.34 16.46 -3.23
C LEU A 116 -13.23 16.00 -1.78
N GLY A 117 -12.14 15.31 -1.43
CA GLY A 117 -11.83 14.89 -0.07
C GLY A 117 -11.26 16.00 0.82
N GLY A 118 -11.05 17.22 0.31
CA GLY A 118 -10.44 18.32 1.05
C GLY A 118 -8.98 18.06 1.43
N ASN A 119 -8.26 17.25 0.65
CA ASN A 119 -6.89 16.88 0.96
C ASN A 119 -5.91 18.00 0.60
N ASP A 120 -4.78 18.04 1.32
CA ASP A 120 -3.66 18.91 0.98
C ASP A 120 -2.89 18.32 -0.21
N LEU A 121 -3.05 18.97 -1.37
CA LEU A 121 -2.46 18.51 -2.62
C LEU A 121 -0.93 18.55 -2.61
N LYS A 122 -0.32 19.53 -1.93
CA LYS A 122 1.14 19.61 -1.80
C LYS A 122 1.66 18.45 -0.97
N ALA A 123 0.97 18.13 0.12
CA ALA A 123 1.30 16.99 0.95
C ALA A 123 1.11 15.67 0.18
N LEU A 124 0.02 15.50 -0.59
CA LEU A 124 -0.19 14.30 -1.40
C LEU A 124 0.83 14.14 -2.52
N ALA A 125 1.29 15.23 -3.14
CA ALA A 125 2.40 15.20 -4.07
C ALA A 125 3.67 14.68 -3.38
N ALA A 126 3.99 15.20 -2.20
CA ALA A 126 5.17 14.82 -1.44
C ALA A 126 5.10 13.37 -0.91
N VAL A 127 3.93 12.91 -0.43
CA VAL A 127 3.67 11.50 -0.09
C VAL A 127 3.96 10.62 -1.29
N THR A 128 3.38 10.96 -2.44
CA THR A 128 3.45 10.12 -3.65
C THR A 128 4.88 10.04 -4.18
N ALA A 129 5.62 11.16 -4.15
CA ALA A 129 7.02 11.23 -4.54
C ALA A 129 7.93 10.45 -3.57
N GLY A 130 7.79 10.66 -2.26
CA GLY A 130 8.61 9.98 -1.25
C GLY A 130 8.41 8.46 -1.25
N LEU A 131 7.16 7.99 -1.37
CA LEU A 131 6.88 6.55 -1.50
C LEU A 131 7.40 5.95 -2.81
N LEU A 132 7.43 6.71 -3.91
CA LEU A 132 8.00 6.23 -5.17
C LEU A 132 9.51 6.02 -5.06
N GLN A 133 10.22 6.93 -4.42
CA GLN A 133 11.66 6.81 -4.16
C GLN A 133 11.94 5.55 -3.34
N GLU A 134 11.26 5.42 -2.19
CA GLU A 134 11.39 4.28 -1.29
C GLU A 134 11.09 2.95 -2.01
N ARG A 135 10.05 2.93 -2.85
CA ARG A 135 9.65 1.73 -3.61
C ARG A 135 10.67 1.35 -4.67
N SER A 136 11.31 2.33 -5.28
CA SER A 136 12.36 2.10 -6.28
C SER A 136 13.53 1.34 -5.66
N GLU A 137 13.94 1.68 -4.44
CA GLU A 137 15.03 1.00 -3.71
C GLU A 137 14.73 -0.50 -3.49
N ILE A 138 13.49 -0.85 -3.12
CA ILE A 138 13.08 -2.26 -2.99
C ILE A 138 13.03 -2.98 -4.34
N MET A 139 12.70 -2.26 -5.41
CA MET A 139 12.58 -2.80 -6.76
C MET A 139 13.92 -3.07 -7.45
N GLU A 140 15.04 -2.63 -6.89
CA GLU A 140 16.37 -2.78 -7.49
C GLU A 140 16.88 -4.22 -7.53
N SER A 141 16.36 -5.11 -6.66
CA SER A 141 16.76 -6.53 -6.66
C SER A 141 15.55 -7.48 -6.54
N PRO A 142 14.79 -7.72 -7.64
CA PRO A 142 13.62 -8.61 -7.64
C PRO A 142 13.94 -10.03 -7.16
N LYS A 143 15.13 -10.54 -7.50
CA LYS A 143 15.61 -11.86 -7.05
C LYS A 143 15.78 -11.89 -5.54
N GLN A 144 16.43 -10.89 -4.96
CA GLN A 144 16.62 -10.81 -3.51
C GLN A 144 15.28 -10.63 -2.79
N LEU A 145 14.40 -9.78 -3.33
CA LEU A 145 13.05 -9.61 -2.77
C LEU A 145 12.30 -10.94 -2.74
N LYS A 146 12.34 -11.74 -3.81
CA LYS A 146 11.72 -13.07 -3.83
C LYS A 146 12.30 -14.01 -2.76
N GLU A 147 13.63 -14.00 -2.55
CA GLU A 147 14.25 -14.78 -1.48
C GLU A 147 13.89 -14.27 -0.08
N THR A 148 13.70 -12.97 0.11
CA THR A 148 13.19 -12.41 1.37
C THR A 148 11.75 -12.86 1.63
N LEU A 149 10.88 -12.81 0.62
CA LEU A 149 9.47 -13.24 0.74
C LEU A 149 9.34 -14.70 1.16
N LYS A 150 10.20 -15.59 0.65
CA LYS A 150 10.22 -17.01 1.03
C LYS A 150 10.56 -17.26 2.50
N LYS A 151 11.18 -16.28 3.18
CA LYS A 151 11.59 -16.37 4.59
C LYS A 151 10.57 -15.76 5.54
N ILE A 152 9.49 -15.17 5.03
CA ILE A 152 8.43 -14.62 5.87
C ILE A 152 7.67 -15.78 6.53
N GLU A 153 7.74 -15.85 7.85
CA GLU A 153 6.98 -16.83 8.65
C GLU A 153 5.63 -16.27 9.13
N THR A 154 5.52 -14.94 9.20
CA THR A 154 4.28 -14.22 9.55
C THR A 154 3.14 -14.64 8.63
N PRO A 155 1.97 -15.04 9.15
CA PRO A 155 0.80 -15.29 8.32
C PRO A 155 0.39 -14.05 7.51
N VAL A 156 0.26 -14.21 6.19
CA VAL A 156 -0.12 -13.11 5.28
C VAL A 156 -1.41 -13.44 4.52
N MET A 157 -2.38 -12.53 4.54
CA MET A 157 -3.52 -12.55 3.63
C MET A 157 -3.39 -11.44 2.60
N THR A 158 -3.61 -11.75 1.33
CA THR A 158 -3.86 -10.75 0.29
C THR A 158 -5.34 -10.73 -0.06
N VAL A 159 -5.89 -9.54 -0.26
CA VAL A 159 -7.28 -9.37 -0.67
C VAL A 159 -7.40 -8.26 -1.71
N VAL A 160 -7.92 -8.59 -2.89
CA VAL A 160 -8.05 -7.64 -4.00
C VAL A 160 -9.43 -7.73 -4.62
N ALA A 161 -9.80 -6.70 -5.38
CA ALA A 161 -11.02 -6.72 -6.17
C ALA A 161 -10.82 -7.49 -7.49
N SER A 162 -11.89 -8.03 -8.09
CA SER A 162 -11.81 -8.70 -9.40
C SER A 162 -11.43 -7.73 -10.52
N ASN A 163 -11.92 -6.49 -10.45
CA ASN A 163 -11.69 -5.45 -11.46
C ASN A 163 -10.56 -4.50 -11.03
N GLU A 164 -9.62 -5.00 -10.23
CA GLU A 164 -8.45 -4.25 -9.79
C GLU A 164 -7.53 -3.91 -10.98
N LEU A 165 -7.35 -2.60 -11.22
CA LEU A 165 -6.61 -2.07 -12.37
C LEU A 165 -5.10 -2.24 -12.24
N ILE A 166 -4.60 -2.59 -11.05
CA ILE A 166 -3.18 -2.85 -10.83
C ILE A 166 -2.79 -4.12 -11.63
N PRO A 167 -1.85 -3.99 -12.59
CA PRO A 167 -1.43 -5.11 -13.43
C PRO A 167 -0.65 -6.16 -12.64
N GLY A 168 -0.39 -7.32 -13.24
CA GLY A 168 0.42 -8.39 -12.65
C GLY A 168 -0.40 -9.50 -11.96
N ASP A 169 0.31 -10.57 -11.58
CA ASP A 169 -0.30 -11.71 -10.88
C ASP A 169 -0.67 -11.33 -9.43
N LYS A 170 -1.98 -11.21 -9.21
CA LYS A 170 -2.59 -10.87 -7.92
C LYS A 170 -2.36 -11.94 -6.85
N THR A 171 -2.07 -13.18 -7.25
CA THR A 171 -1.85 -14.32 -6.36
C THR A 171 -0.38 -14.48 -5.95
N LEU A 172 0.54 -13.73 -6.57
CA LEU A 172 1.99 -13.93 -6.45
C LEU A 172 2.52 -13.96 -5.02
N ILE A 173 2.02 -13.10 -4.13
CA ILE A 173 2.43 -13.10 -2.72
C ILE A 173 2.06 -14.42 -2.06
N ALA A 174 0.84 -14.91 -2.27
CA ALA A 174 0.37 -16.17 -1.69
C ALA A 174 1.10 -17.39 -2.27
N GLN A 175 1.64 -17.29 -3.49
CA GLN A 175 2.47 -18.34 -4.08
C GLN A 175 3.89 -18.39 -3.50
N ILE A 176 4.44 -17.25 -3.04
CA ILE A 176 5.84 -17.15 -2.60
C ILE A 176 5.99 -17.21 -1.09
N VAL A 177 5.11 -16.54 -0.35
CA VAL A 177 5.18 -16.42 1.11
C VAL A 177 4.62 -17.68 1.76
N PRO A 178 5.40 -18.37 2.62
CA PRO A 178 4.89 -19.50 3.40
C PRO A 178 3.64 -19.13 4.20
N ASN A 179 2.66 -20.02 4.25
CA ASN A 179 1.40 -19.85 5.00
C ASN A 179 0.54 -18.64 4.56
N ALA A 180 0.82 -18.05 3.39
CA ALA A 180 0.00 -16.97 2.88
C ALA A 180 -1.23 -17.46 2.13
N CYS A 181 -2.29 -16.63 2.10
CA CYS A 181 -3.50 -16.90 1.34
C CYS A 181 -3.93 -15.69 0.50
N HIS A 182 -4.77 -15.93 -0.51
CA HIS A 182 -5.28 -14.92 -1.42
C HIS A 182 -6.80 -14.99 -1.53
N PHE A 183 -7.45 -13.83 -1.46
CA PHE A 183 -8.87 -13.67 -1.73
C PHE A 183 -9.08 -12.62 -2.83
N GLN A 184 -10.00 -12.93 -3.74
CA GLN A 184 -10.45 -12.01 -4.77
C GLN A 184 -11.95 -11.76 -4.63
N ILE A 185 -12.34 -10.51 -4.38
CA ILE A 185 -13.73 -10.10 -4.21
C ILE A 185 -14.34 -9.76 -5.57
N GLN A 186 -15.32 -10.56 -5.99
CA GLN A 186 -15.95 -10.46 -7.31
C GLN A 186 -16.87 -9.25 -7.44
N GLY A 187 -16.87 -8.65 -8.63
CA GLY A 187 -17.77 -7.55 -9.01
C GLY A 187 -17.43 -6.21 -8.34
N LYS A 188 -16.16 -6.03 -7.96
CA LYS A 188 -15.66 -4.83 -7.29
C LYS A 188 -14.40 -4.31 -7.95
N ASP A 189 -14.10 -3.05 -7.66
CA ASP A 189 -12.87 -2.36 -8.03
C ASP A 189 -12.11 -1.90 -6.77
N HIS A 190 -10.99 -1.20 -6.99
CA HIS A 190 -10.09 -0.72 -5.95
C HIS A 190 -10.76 0.17 -4.89
N LEU A 191 -11.79 0.93 -5.27
CA LEU A 191 -12.48 1.88 -4.40
C LEU A 191 -13.71 1.26 -3.75
N THR A 192 -14.41 0.39 -4.49
CA THR A 192 -15.71 -0.16 -4.05
C THR A 192 -15.59 -1.44 -3.22
N VAL A 193 -14.42 -2.07 -3.16
CA VAL A 193 -14.24 -3.35 -2.44
C VAL A 193 -14.22 -3.21 -0.93
N VAL A 194 -13.61 -2.16 -0.38
CA VAL A 194 -13.47 -1.98 1.08
C VAL A 194 -14.83 -1.93 1.80
N PRO A 195 -15.83 -1.16 1.35
CA PRO A 195 -17.15 -1.15 2.00
C PRO A 195 -17.97 -2.42 1.74
N ASP A 196 -17.53 -3.34 0.86
CA ASP A 196 -18.30 -4.54 0.55
C ASP A 196 -18.31 -5.52 1.75
N PRO A 197 -19.48 -6.07 2.13
CA PRO A 197 -19.57 -7.03 3.23
C PRO A 197 -18.66 -8.26 3.06
N LYS A 198 -18.39 -8.70 1.82
CA LYS A 198 -17.50 -9.83 1.54
C LYS A 198 -16.05 -9.52 1.94
N PHE A 199 -15.58 -8.29 1.77
CA PHE A 199 -14.26 -7.87 2.23
C PHE A 199 -14.17 -7.98 3.75
N HIS A 200 -15.14 -7.44 4.48
CA HIS A 200 -15.20 -7.54 5.93
C HIS A 200 -15.29 -9.00 6.42
N MET A 201 -16.04 -9.83 5.71
CA MET A 201 -16.20 -11.25 6.05
C MET A 201 -14.86 -12.00 5.96
N VAL A 202 -14.11 -11.85 4.85
CA VAL A 202 -12.82 -12.56 4.69
C VAL A 202 -11.77 -12.05 5.67
N VAL A 203 -11.72 -10.74 5.94
CA VAL A 203 -10.85 -10.14 6.96
C VAL A 203 -11.15 -10.71 8.34
N LYS A 204 -12.42 -10.72 8.75
CA LYS A 204 -12.83 -11.26 10.06
C LYS A 204 -12.55 -12.76 10.16
N ALA A 205 -12.78 -13.52 9.09
CA ALA A 205 -12.48 -14.96 9.07
C ALA A 205 -10.98 -15.23 9.25
N PHE A 206 -10.12 -14.49 8.54
CA PHE A 206 -8.66 -14.60 8.68
C PHE A 206 -8.20 -14.23 10.10
N LEU A 207 -8.60 -13.07 10.62
CA LEU A 207 -8.23 -12.65 11.98
C LEU A 207 -8.77 -13.63 13.04
N GLY A 208 -9.97 -14.16 12.84
CA GLY A 208 -10.55 -15.17 13.73
C GLY A 208 -9.82 -16.51 13.68
N TYR A 209 -9.18 -16.86 12.57
CA TYR A 209 -8.32 -18.05 12.48
C TYR A 209 -6.96 -17.82 13.14
N ILE A 210 -6.35 -16.64 12.90
CA ILE A 210 -5.03 -16.29 13.46
C ILE A 210 -5.10 -16.19 14.98
N ASN A 211 -6.05 -15.43 15.54
CA ASN A 211 -6.10 -15.14 16.97
C ASN A 211 -6.62 -16.32 17.83
N LYS A 212 -6.95 -17.45 17.22
CA LYS A 212 -7.32 -18.69 17.92
C LYS A 212 -6.14 -19.65 18.11
N LYS A 213 -5.04 -19.44 17.39
CA LYS A 213 -3.80 -20.20 17.54
C LYS A 213 -2.98 -19.60 18.68
#